data_AF-V5HWB5-F1
#
_entry.id   AF-V5HWB5-F1
#
_cell.length_a   1.000
_cell.length_b   1.000
_cell.length_c   1.000
_cell.angle_alpha   90.00
_cell.angle_beta   90.00
_cell.angle_gamma   90.00
#
_symmetry.space_group_name_H-M   'P 1'
#
loop_
_entity.id
_entity.type
_entity.pdbx_description
1 polymer ?
#
loop_
_entity_poly.entity_id
_entity_poly.type
_entity_poly.pdbx_seq_one_letter_code
_entity_poly.pdbx_strand_id
1 'polypeptide(L)'
;KTSPTPPGKDPVTKKPGKCDPEKCKPPNCMCESNKPPVPVKNMTQFVMLTFDDAVNQENMKLYQELLENPKRKNKASGCRIAATFFASAEYLDYPSVNELYRMGNEIALHSISHKTDKDGSYWNGLDTEKWEREVVDERT
;
A
#
# COMPACT_ATOMS: atom_id res chain seq x y z
N LYS A 1 -17.25 -19.51 19.64
CA LYS A 1 -16.43 -20.62 19.10
C LYS A 1 -16.87 -20.86 17.65
N THR A 2 -16.33 -20.09 16.72
CA THR A 2 -16.53 -20.29 15.29
C THR A 2 -15.43 -21.23 14.80
N SER A 3 -15.84 -22.36 14.21
CA SER A 3 -14.93 -23.34 13.61
C SER A 3 -14.17 -22.69 12.45
N PRO A 4 -12.87 -22.94 12.25
CA PRO A 4 -12.17 -22.47 11.06
C PRO A 4 -12.79 -23.14 9.83
N THR A 5 -13.18 -22.33 8.86
CA THR A 5 -13.57 -22.76 7.51
C THR A 5 -12.39 -23.55 6.91
N PRO A 6 -12.62 -24.70 6.26
CA PRO A 6 -11.55 -25.41 5.57
C PRO A 6 -10.86 -24.49 4.55
N PRO A 7 -9.53 -24.54 4.38
CA PRO A 7 -8.85 -23.75 3.36
C PRO A 7 -9.50 -24.08 2.02
N GLY A 8 -10.12 -23.07 1.40
CA GLY A 8 -10.66 -23.19 0.07
C GLY A 8 -9.52 -23.59 -0.85
N LYS A 9 -9.70 -24.66 -1.63
CA LYS A 9 -8.73 -25.06 -2.65
C LYS A 9 -8.40 -23.83 -3.49
N ASP A 10 -7.12 -23.48 -3.58
CA ASP A 10 -6.68 -22.35 -4.40
C ASP A 10 -7.36 -22.43 -5.77
N PRO A 11 -8.13 -21.41 -6.19
CA PRO A 11 -8.70 -21.42 -7.52
C PRO A 11 -7.54 -21.57 -8.49
N VAL A 12 -7.55 -22.63 -9.30
CA VAL A 12 -6.54 -22.89 -10.35
C VAL A 12 -6.31 -21.58 -11.08
N THR A 13 -5.14 -20.97 -10.87
CA THR A 13 -4.85 -19.63 -11.35
C THR A 13 -4.77 -19.70 -12.86
N LYS A 14 -5.85 -19.30 -13.54
CA LYS A 14 -5.85 -19.24 -14.99
C LYS A 14 -4.87 -18.16 -15.39
N LYS A 15 -3.90 -18.51 -16.25
CA LYS A 15 -3.02 -17.52 -16.86
C LYS A 15 -3.91 -16.46 -17.54
N PRO A 16 -3.74 -15.17 -17.20
CA PRO A 16 -4.55 -14.13 -17.81
C PRO A 16 -4.31 -14.11 -19.33
N GLY A 17 -5.40 -13.94 -20.09
CA GLY A 17 -5.32 -13.71 -21.53
C GLY A 17 -4.73 -12.32 -21.84
N LYS A 18 -4.54 -12.01 -23.13
CA LYS A 18 -4.21 -10.65 -23.55
C LYS A 18 -5.36 -9.70 -23.17
N CYS A 19 -5.03 -8.47 -22.78
CA CYS A 19 -6.04 -7.48 -22.44
C CYS A 19 -6.95 -7.18 -23.64
N ASP A 20 -8.26 -7.20 -23.43
CA ASP A 20 -9.26 -6.78 -24.41
C ASP A 20 -9.69 -5.34 -24.06
N PRO A 21 -9.22 -4.33 -24.81
CA PRO A 21 -9.50 -2.92 -24.51
C PRO A 21 -10.97 -2.55 -24.71
N GLU A 22 -11.78 -3.38 -25.37
CA GLU A 22 -13.22 -3.15 -25.48
C GLU A 22 -14.00 -3.61 -24.25
N LYS A 23 -13.48 -4.61 -23.53
CA LYS A 23 -14.07 -5.09 -22.27
C LYS A 23 -13.46 -4.42 -21.04
N CYS A 24 -12.17 -4.08 -21.10
CA CYS A 24 -11.46 -3.44 -20.01
C CYS A 24 -11.58 -1.91 -20.13
N LYS A 25 -12.56 -1.33 -19.44
CA LYS A 25 -12.81 0.12 -19.43
C LYS A 25 -12.71 0.71 -18.01
N PRO A 26 -12.21 1.95 -17.86
CA PRO A 26 -12.21 2.67 -16.58
C PRO A 26 -13.63 2.87 -16.01
N PRO A 27 -13.79 3.06 -14.69
CA PRO A 27 -12.74 3.16 -13.66
C PRO A 27 -12.27 1.80 -13.13
N ASN A 28 -12.98 0.72 -13.46
CA ASN A 28 -12.76 -0.59 -12.82
C ASN A 28 -11.68 -1.45 -13.50
N CYS A 29 -11.26 -1.08 -14.71
CA CYS A 29 -10.23 -1.80 -15.46
C CYS A 29 -9.40 -0.85 -16.31
N MET A 30 -8.08 -1.06 -16.34
CA MET A 30 -7.16 -0.40 -17.24
C MET A 30 -6.17 -1.44 -17.78
N CYS A 31 -6.01 -1.50 -19.10
CA CYS A 31 -4.95 -2.31 -19.69
C CYS A 31 -3.59 -1.66 -19.42
N GLU A 32 -2.57 -2.47 -19.14
CA GLU A 32 -1.18 -1.99 -19.08
C GLU A 32 -0.81 -1.28 -20.39
N SER A 33 -0.24 -0.09 -20.29
CA SER A 33 0.08 0.76 -21.43
C SER A 33 1.17 1.76 -21.08
N ASN A 34 2.10 1.98 -22.02
CA ASN A 34 3.07 3.08 -21.95
C ASN A 34 2.50 4.40 -22.49
N LYS A 35 1.23 4.42 -22.93
CA LYS A 35 0.56 5.63 -23.40
C LYS A 35 -0.22 6.25 -22.23
N PRO A 36 0.00 7.53 -21.92
CA PRO A 36 -0.75 8.21 -20.87
C PRO A 36 -2.24 8.30 -21.25
N PRO A 37 -3.16 8.29 -20.28
CA PRO A 37 -4.60 8.34 -20.53
C PRO A 37 -5.08 9.70 -21.05
N VAL A 38 -4.23 10.73 -20.97
CA VAL A 38 -4.47 12.08 -21.48
C VAL A 38 -3.21 12.59 -22.19
N PRO A 39 -3.30 13.62 -23.07
CA PRO A 39 -2.11 14.23 -23.65
C PRO A 39 -1.11 14.67 -22.58
N VAL A 40 0.18 14.42 -22.79
CA VAL A 40 1.25 14.68 -21.80
C VAL A 40 1.20 16.11 -21.25
N LYS A 41 0.93 17.10 -22.11
CA LYS A 41 0.79 18.52 -21.73
C LYS A 41 -0.31 18.77 -20.69
N ASN A 42 -1.33 17.91 -20.65
CA ASN A 42 -2.47 18.00 -19.74
C ASN A 42 -2.36 17.01 -18.57
N MET A 43 -1.29 16.20 -18.51
CA MET A 43 -1.11 15.19 -17.47
C MET A 43 -0.56 15.84 -16.20
N THR A 44 -1.26 15.67 -15.09
CA THR A 44 -0.73 16.04 -13.77
C THR A 44 0.37 15.08 -13.37
N GLN A 45 1.54 15.60 -13.01
CA GLN A 45 2.61 14.80 -12.42
C GLN A 45 2.29 14.52 -10.95
N PHE A 46 2.00 13.27 -10.63
CA PHE A 46 1.94 12.80 -9.25
C PHE A 46 3.34 12.46 -8.75
N VAL A 47 3.61 12.75 -7.47
CA VAL A 47 4.79 12.29 -6.75
C VAL A 47 4.27 11.58 -5.51
N MET A 48 4.58 10.30 -5.37
CA MET A 48 4.19 9.49 -4.21
C MET A 48 5.39 9.38 -3.28
N LEU A 49 5.30 10.01 -2.12
CA LEU A 49 6.26 9.81 -1.05
C LEU A 49 5.77 8.64 -0.21
N THR A 50 6.61 7.61 -0.10
CA THR A 50 6.29 6.41 0.68
C THR A 50 7.34 6.17 1.76
N PHE A 51 6.90 5.60 2.87
CA PHE A 51 7.76 5.10 3.93
C PHE A 51 7.34 3.67 4.24
N ASP A 52 8.33 2.79 4.28
CA ASP A 52 8.12 1.38 4.55
C ASP A 52 8.53 1.08 6.00
N ASP A 53 8.01 -0.02 6.52
CA ASP A 53 8.28 -0.62 7.83
C ASP A 53 7.59 0.07 9.01
N ALA A 54 7.92 -0.37 10.22
CA ALA A 54 7.24 0.01 11.44
C ALA A 54 7.34 1.50 11.75
N VAL A 55 6.18 2.14 11.96
CA VAL A 55 6.07 3.47 12.54
C VAL A 55 6.20 3.39 14.06
N ASN A 56 7.11 4.17 14.64
CA ASN A 56 7.33 4.22 16.09
C ASN A 56 7.84 5.61 16.52
N GLN A 57 8.08 5.77 17.82
CA GLN A 57 8.49 7.07 18.39
C GLN A 57 9.81 7.60 17.83
N GLU A 58 10.72 6.75 17.34
CA GLU A 58 12.01 7.17 16.78
C GLU A 58 11.83 7.89 15.43
N ASN A 59 10.98 7.35 14.55
CA ASN A 59 10.75 7.91 13.22
C ASN A 59 9.64 8.97 13.18
N MET A 60 8.73 8.98 14.16
CA MET A 60 7.66 9.99 14.23
C MET A 60 8.16 11.43 14.27
N LYS A 61 9.29 11.70 14.93
CA LYS A 61 9.89 13.04 14.96
C LYS A 61 10.20 13.54 13.55
N LEU A 62 10.73 12.68 12.68
CA LEU A 62 11.00 13.00 11.28
C LEU A 62 9.70 13.21 10.52
N TYR A 63 8.71 12.35 10.71
CA TYR A 63 7.43 12.44 9.99
C TYR A 63 6.65 13.70 10.35
N GLN A 64 6.64 14.10 11.62
CA GLN A 64 6.03 15.35 12.07
C GLN A 64 6.74 16.57 11.47
N GLU A 65 8.08 16.62 11.55
CA GLU A 65 8.85 17.70 10.94
C GLU A 65 8.57 17.81 9.43
N LEU A 66 8.41 16.67 8.75
CA LEU A 66 8.14 16.64 7.32
C LEU A 66 6.70 17.04 6.97
N LEU A 67 5.71 16.50 7.67
CA LEU A 67 4.31 16.50 7.22
C LEU A 67 3.42 17.50 7.97
N GLU A 68 3.80 17.96 9.16
CA GLU A 68 3.01 18.97 9.89
C GLU A 68 3.25 20.39 9.39
N ASN A 69 4.38 20.65 8.72
CA ASN A 69 4.74 21.98 8.28
C ASN A 69 3.65 22.58 7.35
N PRO A 70 2.91 23.62 7.78
CA PRO A 70 1.76 24.14 7.04
C PRO A 70 2.16 24.83 5.73
N LYS A 71 3.46 25.12 5.54
CA LYS A 71 3.99 25.69 4.30
C LYS A 71 4.25 24.64 3.22
N ARG A 72 4.33 23.35 3.57
CA ARG A 72 4.50 22.26 2.61
C ARG A 72 3.15 21.90 1.99
N LYS A 73 2.82 22.60 0.91
CA LYS A 73 1.57 22.47 0.18
C LYS A 73 1.82 22.17 -1.28
N ASN A 74 0.92 21.42 -1.89
CA ASN A 74 0.87 21.31 -3.34
C ASN A 74 0.60 22.72 -3.93
N LYS A 75 1.45 23.17 -4.86
CA LYS A 75 1.38 24.53 -5.41
C LYS A 75 0.09 24.80 -6.19
N ALA A 76 -0.47 23.78 -6.85
CA ALA A 76 -1.65 23.91 -7.68
C ALA A 76 -2.95 23.82 -6.87
N SER A 77 -3.06 22.86 -5.95
CA SER A 77 -4.29 22.68 -5.14
C SER A 77 -4.32 23.50 -3.85
N GLY A 78 -3.17 23.92 -3.33
CA GLY A 78 -3.06 24.59 -2.03
C GLY A 78 -3.28 23.67 -0.82
N CYS A 79 -3.54 22.37 -1.05
CA CYS A 79 -3.69 21.36 0.00
C CYS A 79 -2.31 21.04 0.62
N ARG A 80 -2.32 20.57 1.88
CA ARG A 80 -1.11 19.97 2.49
C ARG A 80 -0.65 18.77 1.66
N ILE A 81 0.66 18.53 1.63
CA ILE A 81 1.19 17.28 1.10
C ILE A 81 0.87 16.13 2.05
N ALA A 82 0.83 14.91 1.52
CA ALA A 82 0.64 13.69 2.29
C ALA A 82 1.63 12.62 1.78
N ALA A 83 1.84 11.60 2.59
CA ALA A 83 2.61 10.41 2.27
C ALA A 83 1.76 9.15 2.43
N THR A 84 2.27 8.02 1.92
CA THR A 84 1.72 6.68 2.15
C THR A 84 2.68 5.88 3.00
N PHE A 85 2.21 5.35 4.12
CA PHE A 85 3.01 4.52 5.02
C PHE A 85 2.66 3.06 4.81
N PHE A 86 3.57 2.28 4.24
CA PHE A 86 3.49 0.82 4.21
C PHE A 86 4.02 0.29 5.55
N ALA A 87 3.14 0.22 6.54
CA ALA A 87 3.52 -0.13 7.91
C ALA A 87 3.57 -1.64 8.10
N SER A 88 4.66 -2.15 8.68
CA SER A 88 4.76 -3.54 9.15
C SER A 88 4.46 -3.62 10.65
N ALA A 89 3.90 -4.75 11.11
CA ALA A 89 3.41 -4.86 12.49
C ALA A 89 4.50 -5.01 13.56
N GLU A 90 5.66 -5.58 13.22
CA GLU A 90 6.74 -5.77 14.19
C GLU A 90 7.31 -4.42 14.65
N TYR A 91 7.24 -4.13 15.96
CA TYR A 91 7.64 -2.85 16.57
C TYR A 91 6.75 -1.64 16.22
N LEU A 92 5.55 -1.86 15.69
CA LEU A 92 4.59 -0.80 15.34
C LEU A 92 3.96 -0.15 16.57
N ASP A 93 3.93 1.18 16.61
CA ASP A 93 3.20 1.97 17.60
C ASP A 93 1.88 2.50 17.01
N TYR A 94 0.77 1.79 17.26
CA TYR A 94 -0.55 2.13 16.73
C TYR A 94 -1.03 3.56 17.02
N PRO A 95 -0.79 4.15 18.21
CA PRO A 95 -1.01 5.57 18.47
C PRO A 95 -0.35 6.50 17.44
N SER A 96 0.93 6.26 17.09
CA SER A 96 1.66 7.02 16.07
C SER A 96 1.06 6.85 14.68
N VAL A 97 0.69 5.62 14.31
CA VAL A 97 -0.01 5.34 13.04
C VAL A 97 -1.34 6.11 12.97
N ASN A 98 -2.12 6.10 14.05
CA ASN A 98 -3.37 6.84 14.13
C ASN A 98 -3.16 8.35 14.03
N GLU A 99 -2.07 8.88 14.60
CA GLU A 99 -1.69 10.29 14.42
C GLU A 99 -1.40 10.63 12.95
N LEU A 100 -0.58 9.82 12.27
CA LEU A 100 -0.28 10.00 10.85
C LEU A 100 -1.54 9.92 9.98
N TYR A 101 -2.46 9.00 10.27
CA TYR A 101 -3.76 8.93 9.63
C TYR A 101 -4.58 10.21 9.85
N ARG A 102 -4.67 10.70 11.10
CA ARG A 102 -5.37 11.96 11.44
C ARG A 102 -4.73 13.18 10.78
N MET A 103 -3.44 13.14 10.51
CA MET A 103 -2.74 14.19 9.75
C MET A 103 -3.12 14.20 8.25
N GLY A 104 -3.76 13.15 7.75
CA GLY A 104 -4.24 13.02 6.37
C GLY A 104 -3.35 12.17 5.47
N ASN A 105 -2.50 11.33 6.06
CA ASN A 105 -1.67 10.37 5.31
C ASN A 105 -2.43 9.07 5.07
N GLU A 106 -2.00 8.33 4.05
CA GLU A 106 -2.49 6.98 3.77
C GLU A 106 -1.71 5.96 4.60
N ILE A 107 -2.41 5.00 5.19
CA ILE A 107 -1.82 3.87 5.89
C ILE A 107 -2.12 2.61 5.06
N ALA A 108 -1.06 1.94 4.63
CA ALA A 108 -1.05 0.73 3.85
C ALA A 108 -0.32 -0.39 4.60
N LEU A 109 -0.47 -1.61 4.09
CA LEU A 109 -0.05 -2.85 4.74
C LEU A 109 1.34 -3.26 4.23
N HIS A 110 2.24 -3.65 5.14
CA HIS A 110 3.58 -4.13 4.81
C HIS A 110 3.97 -5.41 5.55
N SER A 111 2.95 -6.24 5.79
CA SER A 111 2.99 -7.54 6.43
C SER A 111 3.27 -7.54 7.94
N ILE A 112 2.65 -8.49 8.62
CA ILE A 112 2.84 -8.67 10.06
C ILE A 112 4.31 -8.97 10.39
N SER A 113 4.91 -9.95 9.70
CA SER A 113 6.19 -10.51 10.14
C SER A 113 7.42 -9.94 9.46
N HIS A 114 7.24 -9.20 8.35
CA HIS A 114 8.30 -8.56 7.58
C HIS A 114 9.56 -9.45 7.40
N LYS A 115 9.38 -10.72 7.03
CA LYS A 115 10.53 -11.64 6.90
C LYS A 115 11.56 -11.12 5.90
N THR A 116 12.81 -11.01 6.36
CA THR A 116 13.96 -10.56 5.57
C THR A 116 14.90 -11.73 5.25
N ASP A 117 14.42 -12.75 4.55
CA ASP A 117 15.26 -13.82 4.04
C ASP A 117 16.01 -13.39 2.78
N LYS A 118 17.29 -13.76 2.67
CA LYS A 118 18.20 -13.20 1.65
C LYS A 118 17.79 -13.49 0.21
N ASP A 119 17.06 -14.58 -0.02
CA ASP A 119 16.65 -15.06 -1.33
C ASP A 119 15.16 -14.84 -1.62
N GLY A 120 14.39 -14.29 -0.67
CA GLY A 120 12.95 -14.08 -0.78
C GLY A 120 12.14 -15.39 -0.89
N SER A 121 12.75 -16.53 -0.55
CA SER A 121 12.11 -17.83 -0.49
C SER A 121 10.88 -17.88 0.41
N TYR A 122 10.82 -17.10 1.49
CA TYR A 122 9.63 -17.00 2.34
C TYR A 122 8.45 -16.47 1.55
N TRP A 123 8.55 -15.23 1.04
CA TRP A 123 7.48 -14.56 0.29
C TRP A 123 7.11 -15.28 -1.00
N ASN A 124 8.11 -15.77 -1.74
CA ASN A 124 7.89 -16.50 -3.00
C ASN A 124 7.24 -17.87 -2.79
N GLY A 125 7.36 -18.45 -1.59
CA GLY A 125 6.86 -19.77 -1.23
C GLY A 125 5.51 -19.76 -0.49
N LEU A 126 4.90 -18.60 -0.26
CA LEU A 126 3.62 -18.51 0.44
C LEU A 126 2.46 -19.01 -0.44
N ASP A 127 1.58 -19.81 0.17
CA ASP A 127 0.26 -20.13 -0.36
C ASP A 127 -0.74 -19.02 0.01
N THR A 128 -1.98 -19.09 -0.48
CA THR A 128 -3.00 -18.06 -0.24
C THR A 128 -3.28 -17.88 1.26
N GLU A 129 -3.36 -18.96 2.03
CA GLU A 129 -3.62 -18.88 3.47
C GLU A 129 -2.51 -18.13 4.21
N LYS A 130 -1.23 -18.35 3.84
CA LYS A 130 -0.12 -17.61 4.43
C LYS A 130 -0.07 -16.15 3.99
N TRP A 131 -0.41 -15.84 2.74
CA TRP A 131 -0.55 -14.45 2.29
C TRP A 131 -1.68 -13.72 3.03
N GLU A 132 -2.81 -14.39 3.28
CA GLU A 132 -3.90 -13.85 4.09
C GLU A 132 -3.44 -13.55 5.52
N ARG A 133 -2.71 -14.47 6.15
CA ARG A 133 -2.14 -14.27 7.49
C ARG A 133 -1.14 -13.12 7.57
N GLU A 134 -0.38 -12.86 6.51
CA GLU A 134 0.60 -11.78 6.50
C GLU A 134 -0.03 -10.42 6.20
N VAL A 135 -0.97 -10.36 5.25
CA VAL A 135 -1.47 -9.07 4.71
C VAL A 135 -2.89 -8.79 5.17
N VAL A 136 -3.82 -9.75 5.11
CA VAL A 136 -5.23 -9.49 5.45
C VAL A 136 -5.39 -9.32 6.95
N ASP A 137 -4.72 -10.17 7.74
CA ASP A 137 -4.77 -10.13 9.20
C ASP A 137 -4.03 -8.90 9.77
N GLU A 138 -3.08 -8.30 9.03
CA GLU A 138 -2.43 -7.05 9.45
C GLU A 138 -3.43 -5.88 9.56
N ARG A 139 -4.52 -5.93 8.80
CA ARG A 139 -5.55 -4.89 8.83
C ARG A 139 -6.44 -4.95 10.08
N THR A 140 -6.47 -6.07 10.81
CA THR A 140 -7.45 -6.33 11.88
C THR A 140 -6.95 -5.93 13.25
#